data_AF-A0AB36P5C4-F1
#
_entry.id   AF-A0AB36P5C4-F1
#
_cell.length_a   1.000
_cell.length_b   1.000
_cell.length_c   1.000
_cell.angle_alpha   90.00
_cell.angle_beta   90.00
_cell.angle_gamma   90.00
#
_symmetry.space_group_name_H-M   'P 1'
#
loop_
_entity.id
_entity.type
_entity.pdbx_description
1 polymer ?
#
loop_
_entity_poly.entity_id
_entity_poly.type
_entity_poly.pdbx_seq_one_letter_code
_entity_poly.pdbx_strand_id
1 'polypeptide(L)'
;MFRISAILVLLLSLYSCKSQQTAKKEVQIAFIADVHLQDIFAKFEDNNYQGIKNPVTGEYANIRTMNTQLHSTRIFNENYFAFLEALNDIVKRGIKQVVLPGDFSDDGQPVHVRGLRKILNEYSQKYGIYFFVTTGNHDVVRPFQQDAAKTDFLGKDGKEQIISSSKNLDKSKSELEPIITADIKNWGYKETIQEMRDFGFFPKKTDLYWETPFSNYTYDYYNFEDALKESVLEKRTYLIKNTNLYLPDASYLVEPIKGIWLLAIDANAYVPNEKLSGKQDDPHDFSGANTGYNNVLIYKSHLLKWVKKVSAEAKQRGKILIAFSHYPMVEFNDNASPELKQLFGADKMQLQRVPNEEVAQQFADAGIQIHFGGHMHINDTGVRTSAKGNTLFNIQTPSLAAYMPAYKILMIHSNTELEVETVVIGKVPNFNSLFPFYEEEYAHLQNNKSEHIWNKEILKAKDYAAFTNWHLKELVRLRFLPEDFPADFLKSIVNVSGKNLLEINKNASETDKDLKSNSLTISDFESWTGFDMIFDFYRLKSADELAYSEIGNKRLKQYELVCTQLKKSNDPKLILWAEIVAKTMNGDPSDHFMIDLKNNKIDNLSVK
;
A
#
# COMPACT_ATOMS: atom_id res chain seq x y z
N MET A 1 -57.36 46.27 21.59
CA MET A 1 -56.45 45.68 20.59
C MET A 1 -55.01 45.50 21.12
N PHE A 2 -54.80 45.16 22.40
CA PHE A 2 -53.44 45.03 22.97
C PHE A 2 -53.18 43.70 23.71
N ARG A 3 -54.12 42.75 23.70
CA ARG A 3 -53.96 41.43 24.36
C ARG A 3 -53.84 40.24 23.41
N ILE A 4 -54.05 40.43 22.10
CA ILE A 4 -53.92 39.36 21.10
C ILE A 4 -52.51 39.33 20.50
N SER A 5 -51.79 40.47 20.48
CA SER A 5 -50.42 40.53 19.93
C SER A 5 -49.35 39.91 20.83
N ALA A 6 -49.55 39.83 22.15
CA ALA A 6 -48.55 39.25 23.05
C ALA A 6 -48.51 37.71 22.97
N ILE A 7 -49.66 37.07 22.73
CA ILE A 7 -49.77 35.60 22.63
C ILE A 7 -49.25 35.11 21.27
N LEU A 8 -49.44 35.88 20.20
CA LEU A 8 -48.90 35.54 18.88
C LEU A 8 -47.36 35.65 18.81
N VAL A 9 -46.77 36.60 19.54
CA VAL A 9 -45.30 36.75 19.63
C VAL A 9 -44.68 35.65 20.50
N LEU A 10 -45.34 35.21 21.58
CA LEU A 10 -44.87 34.06 22.37
C LEU A 10 -44.94 32.73 21.61
N LEU A 11 -45.98 32.51 20.80
CA LEU A 11 -46.12 31.29 19.98
C LEU A 11 -45.11 31.23 18.83
N LEU A 12 -44.67 32.38 18.30
CA LEU A 12 -43.60 32.44 17.28
C LEU A 12 -42.20 32.23 17.89
N SER A 13 -41.99 32.57 19.17
CA SER A 13 -40.72 32.26 19.86
C SER A 13 -40.52 30.77 20.21
N LEU A 14 -41.61 29.99 20.31
CA LEU A 14 -41.53 28.55 20.60
C LEU A 14 -41.31 27.68 19.35
N TYR A 15 -41.52 28.22 18.15
CA TYR A 15 -41.19 27.54 16.88
C TYR A 15 -39.80 27.88 16.34
N SER A 16 -39.09 28.85 16.94
CA SER A 16 -37.74 29.26 16.51
C SER A 16 -36.61 28.57 17.28
N CYS A 17 -36.92 27.70 18.24
CA CYS A 17 -35.96 26.84 18.93
C CYS A 17 -36.07 25.38 18.47
N LYS A 18 -36.04 25.13 17.16
CA LYS A 18 -35.37 23.91 16.72
C LYS A 18 -33.89 24.18 16.94
N SER A 19 -33.32 23.60 18.00
CA SER A 19 -31.88 23.43 18.03
C SER A 19 -31.50 22.82 16.69
N GLN A 20 -30.80 23.58 15.85
CA GLN A 20 -29.99 22.98 14.81
C GLN A 20 -29.08 22.04 15.59
N GLN A 21 -29.47 20.76 15.64
CA GLN A 21 -28.54 19.68 15.84
C GLN A 21 -27.63 19.84 14.64
N THR A 22 -26.60 20.67 14.77
CA THR A 22 -25.46 20.65 13.87
C THR A 22 -25.02 19.21 13.92
N ALA A 23 -25.43 18.44 12.92
CA ALA A 23 -24.96 17.08 12.72
C ALA A 23 -23.45 17.19 12.88
N LYS A 24 -22.94 16.61 13.97
CA LYS A 24 -21.53 16.69 14.32
C LYS A 24 -20.84 16.05 13.12
N LYS A 25 -20.21 16.86 12.27
CA LYS A 25 -19.66 16.37 11.00
C LYS A 25 -18.73 15.22 11.35
N GLU A 26 -19.04 14.03 10.84
CA GLU A 26 -18.26 12.83 11.13
C GLU A 26 -16.82 13.07 10.71
N VAL A 27 -15.88 12.62 11.54
CA VAL A 27 -14.46 12.77 11.26
C VAL A 27 -14.10 11.71 10.22
N GLN A 28 -13.49 12.16 9.13
CA GLN A 28 -13.00 11.31 8.05
C GLN A 28 -11.50 11.47 7.86
N ILE A 29 -10.80 10.36 7.69
CA ILE A 29 -9.36 10.30 7.41
C ILE A 29 -9.15 9.42 6.19
N ALA A 30 -8.46 9.93 5.17
CA ALA A 30 -8.08 9.13 4.01
C ALA A 30 -6.68 8.52 4.21
N PHE A 31 -6.47 7.29 3.75
CA PHE A 31 -5.19 6.60 3.75
C PHE A 31 -4.80 6.25 2.32
N ILE A 32 -3.63 6.72 1.89
CA ILE A 32 -3.04 6.43 0.59
C ILE A 32 -1.67 5.80 0.83
N ALA A 33 -1.56 4.48 0.71
CA ALA A 33 -0.30 3.78 0.89
C ALA A 33 0.44 3.59 -0.44
N ASP A 34 1.76 3.42 -0.37
CA ASP A 34 2.60 2.97 -1.48
C ASP A 34 2.36 3.81 -2.75
N VAL A 35 2.34 5.14 -2.60
CA VAL A 35 2.15 6.08 -3.72
C VAL A 35 3.22 5.85 -4.77
N HIS A 36 4.45 5.57 -4.33
CA HIS A 36 5.63 5.39 -5.18
C HIS A 36 5.81 6.50 -6.20
N LEU A 37 5.63 7.75 -5.77
CA LEU A 37 5.64 8.87 -6.69
C LEU A 37 6.98 8.90 -7.43
N GLN A 38 6.91 8.74 -8.74
CA GLN A 38 7.91 9.23 -9.66
C GLN A 38 7.39 10.55 -10.21
N ASP A 39 8.00 11.68 -9.83
CA ASP A 39 7.69 12.95 -10.47
C ASP A 39 8.25 12.95 -11.90
N ILE A 40 7.43 12.46 -12.83
CA ILE A 40 7.77 12.27 -14.24
C ILE A 40 8.01 13.58 -14.97
N PHE A 41 7.63 14.74 -14.40
CA PHE A 41 7.84 16.06 -15.00
C PHE A 41 8.91 16.87 -14.27
N ALA A 42 9.56 16.27 -13.27
CA ALA A 42 10.60 16.94 -12.51
C ALA A 42 11.84 17.23 -13.35
N LYS A 43 12.56 18.26 -12.91
CA LYS A 43 13.86 18.66 -13.46
C LYS A 43 14.93 18.37 -12.43
N PHE A 44 16.07 17.88 -12.90
CA PHE A 44 17.25 17.74 -12.06
C PHE A 44 17.83 19.13 -11.72
N GLU A 45 18.34 19.28 -10.50
CA GLU A 45 18.93 20.53 -10.00
C GLU A 45 20.37 20.72 -10.50
N ASP A 46 21.09 19.63 -10.75
CA ASP A 46 22.50 19.62 -11.16
C ASP A 46 22.74 19.13 -12.60
N ASN A 47 21.68 18.90 -13.37
CA ASN A 47 21.74 18.43 -14.75
C ASN A 47 20.62 19.03 -15.61
N ASN A 48 20.90 19.31 -16.89
CA ASN A 48 19.94 19.90 -17.83
C ASN A 48 19.14 18.88 -18.65
N TYR A 49 19.31 17.58 -18.40
CA TYR A 49 18.51 16.54 -19.04
C TYR A 49 17.02 16.71 -18.68
N GLN A 50 16.15 16.67 -19.69
CA GLN A 50 14.73 16.94 -19.53
C GLN A 50 13.86 15.69 -19.65
N GLY A 51 14.43 14.56 -20.07
CA GLY A 51 13.67 13.37 -20.46
C GLY A 51 13.37 13.33 -21.95
N ILE A 52 12.31 12.59 -22.31
CA ILE A 52 11.83 12.44 -23.68
C ILE A 52 10.66 13.39 -23.95
N LYS A 53 10.63 13.98 -25.15
CA LYS A 53 9.60 14.94 -25.53
C LYS A 53 8.38 14.20 -26.07
N ASN A 54 7.21 14.43 -25.47
CA ASN A 54 5.96 13.89 -25.97
C ASN A 54 5.66 14.48 -27.36
N PRO A 55 5.51 13.66 -28.42
CA PRO A 55 5.26 14.16 -29.77
C PRO A 55 3.87 14.80 -29.90
N VAL A 56 2.94 14.49 -29.00
CA VAL A 56 1.56 14.99 -28.98
C VAL A 56 1.43 16.24 -28.12
N THR A 57 1.90 16.20 -26.87
CA THR A 57 1.72 17.32 -25.92
C THR A 57 2.86 18.33 -25.94
N GLY A 58 4.05 17.94 -26.44
CA GLY A 58 5.26 18.75 -26.41
C GLY A 58 5.96 18.83 -25.03
N GLU A 59 5.35 18.27 -23.99
CA GLU A 59 5.92 18.18 -22.64
C GLU A 59 7.04 17.14 -22.58
N TYR A 60 8.07 17.43 -21.79
CA TYR A 60 9.15 16.47 -21.56
C TYR A 60 8.85 15.65 -20.32
N ALA A 61 9.10 14.34 -20.39
CA ALA A 61 8.86 13.43 -19.28
C ALA A 61 10.05 12.50 -19.03
N ASN A 62 10.33 12.25 -17.75
CA ASN A 62 11.29 11.27 -17.24
C ASN A 62 10.52 10.03 -16.75
N ILE A 63 10.31 9.08 -17.66
CA ILE A 63 9.52 7.87 -17.39
C ILE A 63 10.39 6.60 -17.46
N ARG A 64 9.95 5.53 -16.81
CA ARG A 64 10.52 4.18 -16.94
C ARG A 64 9.97 3.48 -18.18
N THR A 65 10.72 2.52 -18.70
CA THR A 65 10.25 1.68 -19.82
C THR A 65 9.02 0.86 -19.42
N MET A 66 8.13 0.60 -20.38
CA MET A 66 7.01 -0.33 -20.22
C MET A 66 7.54 -1.73 -19.87
N ASN A 67 8.65 -2.16 -20.48
CA ASN A 67 9.30 -3.41 -20.13
C ASN A 67 9.57 -3.52 -18.62
N THR A 68 10.17 -2.52 -17.99
CA THR A 68 10.38 -2.53 -16.53
C THR A 68 9.06 -2.51 -15.77
N GLN A 69 8.08 -1.69 -16.18
CA GLN A 69 6.77 -1.65 -15.50
C GLN A 69 6.14 -3.05 -15.42
N LEU A 70 6.15 -3.81 -16.52
CA LEU A 70 5.54 -5.14 -16.60
C LEU A 70 6.28 -6.24 -15.82
N HIS A 71 7.52 -6.01 -15.40
CA HIS A 71 8.28 -6.91 -14.51
C HIS A 71 8.28 -6.45 -13.05
N SER A 72 7.68 -5.30 -12.76
CA SER A 72 7.60 -4.72 -11.42
C SER A 72 6.21 -4.94 -10.82
N THR A 73 6.15 -5.10 -9.50
CA THR A 73 4.89 -5.06 -8.73
C THR A 73 4.32 -3.64 -8.61
N ARG A 74 4.94 -2.67 -9.28
CA ARG A 74 4.61 -1.25 -9.29
C ARG A 74 4.59 -0.73 -10.71
N ILE A 75 3.56 0.03 -11.03
CA ILE A 75 3.50 0.96 -12.15
C ILE A 75 4.27 2.21 -11.74
N PHE A 76 5.29 2.58 -12.52
CA PHE A 76 6.22 3.65 -12.17
C PHE A 76 5.77 5.02 -12.66
N ASN A 77 4.99 5.07 -13.74
CA ASN A 77 4.75 6.31 -14.46
C ASN A 77 3.31 6.84 -14.27
N GLU A 78 2.32 6.00 -14.56
CA GLU A 78 0.90 6.42 -14.56
C GLU A 78 0.37 6.71 -13.15
N ASN A 79 0.99 6.14 -12.12
CA ASN A 79 0.66 6.39 -10.72
C ASN A 79 0.82 7.87 -10.33
N TYR A 80 1.64 8.66 -11.05
CA TYR A 80 1.67 10.12 -10.91
C TYR A 80 0.27 10.74 -11.09
N PHE A 81 -0.42 10.37 -12.16
CA PHE A 81 -1.77 10.86 -12.44
C PHE A 81 -2.80 10.28 -11.47
N ALA A 82 -2.64 9.00 -11.12
CA ALA A 82 -3.54 8.33 -10.17
C ALA A 82 -3.48 8.98 -8.77
N PHE A 83 -2.29 9.39 -8.33
CA PHE A 83 -2.11 10.10 -7.07
C PHE A 83 -2.81 11.46 -7.08
N LEU A 84 -2.68 12.24 -8.15
CA LEU A 84 -3.39 13.50 -8.29
C LEU A 84 -4.92 13.30 -8.32
N GLU A 85 -5.41 12.27 -9.01
CA GLU A 85 -6.83 11.96 -9.05
C GLU A 85 -7.37 11.52 -7.67
N ALA A 86 -6.62 10.71 -6.93
CA ALA A 86 -6.99 10.34 -5.56
C ALA A 86 -7.08 11.58 -4.65
N LEU A 87 -6.11 12.49 -4.72
CA LEU A 87 -6.17 13.75 -3.96
C LEU A 87 -7.36 14.63 -4.39
N ASN A 88 -7.67 14.70 -5.69
CA ASN A 88 -8.85 15.42 -6.18
C ASN A 88 -10.16 14.82 -5.66
N ASP A 89 -10.29 13.50 -5.65
CA ASP A 89 -11.46 12.81 -5.10
C ASP A 89 -11.60 13.07 -3.59
N ILE A 90 -10.51 13.00 -2.83
CA ILE A 90 -10.47 13.36 -1.40
C ILE A 90 -10.93 14.81 -1.16
N VAL A 91 -10.46 15.76 -1.99
CA VAL A 91 -10.89 17.17 -1.93
C VAL A 91 -12.39 17.28 -2.20
N LYS A 92 -12.90 16.58 -3.22
CA LYS A 92 -14.32 16.57 -3.60
C LYS A 92 -15.20 15.99 -2.49
N ARG A 93 -14.73 14.97 -1.77
CA ARG A 93 -15.40 14.40 -0.59
C ARG A 93 -15.31 15.31 0.65
N GLY A 94 -14.46 16.34 0.60
CA GLY A 94 -14.30 17.31 1.69
C GLY A 94 -13.51 16.78 2.89
N ILE A 95 -12.72 15.72 2.68
CA ILE A 95 -11.83 15.12 3.68
C ILE A 95 -10.63 16.04 3.87
N LYS A 96 -10.20 16.24 5.13
CA LYS A 96 -9.13 17.17 5.49
C LYS A 96 -7.89 16.51 6.08
N GLN A 97 -8.00 15.29 6.58
CA GLN A 97 -6.89 14.53 7.15
C GLN A 97 -6.52 13.42 6.16
N VAL A 98 -5.26 13.40 5.72
CA VAL A 98 -4.75 12.38 4.79
C VAL A 98 -3.48 11.78 5.36
N VAL A 99 -3.42 10.46 5.42
CA VAL A 99 -2.29 9.69 5.95
C VAL A 99 -1.64 8.92 4.81
N LEU A 100 -0.31 8.93 4.75
CA LEU A 100 0.49 8.15 3.81
C LEU A 100 1.32 7.12 4.60
N PRO A 101 0.87 5.85 4.69
CA PRO A 101 1.56 4.76 5.38
C PRO A 101 2.84 4.28 4.65
N GLY A 102 3.80 5.17 4.41
CA GLY A 102 5.07 4.85 3.80
C GLY A 102 5.01 4.64 2.29
N ASP A 103 6.21 4.48 1.72
CA ASP A 103 6.49 4.31 0.30
C ASP A 103 5.84 5.39 -0.57
N PHE A 104 5.98 6.62 -0.11
CA PHE A 104 5.46 7.78 -0.82
C PHE A 104 6.29 8.16 -2.05
N SER A 105 7.53 7.66 -2.16
CA SER A 105 8.46 7.86 -3.28
C SER A 105 8.90 6.52 -3.90
N ASP A 106 9.48 6.55 -5.11
CA ASP A 106 9.97 5.32 -5.79
C ASP A 106 11.14 4.66 -5.04
N ASP A 107 12.19 5.41 -4.73
CA ASP A 107 13.37 4.95 -3.96
C ASP A 107 14.04 6.11 -3.18
N GLY A 108 13.24 7.02 -2.60
CA GLY A 108 13.76 8.12 -1.80
C GLY A 108 14.65 9.08 -2.61
N GLN A 109 14.46 9.13 -3.93
CA GLN A 109 15.28 9.98 -4.77
C GLN A 109 14.95 11.46 -4.53
N PRO A 110 15.96 12.33 -4.34
CA PRO A 110 15.78 13.76 -4.10
C PRO A 110 14.73 14.41 -5.00
N VAL A 111 14.82 14.14 -6.30
CA VAL A 111 13.91 14.69 -7.32
C VAL A 111 12.44 14.35 -7.05
N HIS A 112 12.15 13.13 -6.63
CA HIS A 112 10.78 12.67 -6.42
C HIS A 112 10.24 13.05 -5.05
N VAL A 113 11.09 13.08 -4.01
CA VAL A 113 10.70 13.57 -2.67
C VAL A 113 10.37 15.07 -2.72
N ARG A 114 11.17 15.87 -3.43
CA ARG A 114 10.86 17.30 -3.67
C ARG A 114 9.56 17.48 -4.47
N GLY A 115 9.34 16.67 -5.50
CA GLY A 115 8.11 16.65 -6.29
C GLY A 115 6.88 16.35 -5.43
N LEU A 116 6.95 15.32 -4.59
CA LEU A 116 5.90 14.97 -3.64
C LEU A 116 5.62 16.12 -2.67
N ARG A 117 6.66 16.67 -2.01
CA ARG A 117 6.49 17.81 -1.10
C ARG A 117 5.77 18.97 -1.78
N LYS A 118 6.13 19.28 -3.03
CA LYS A 118 5.49 20.34 -3.80
C LYS A 118 3.98 20.06 -3.97
N ILE A 119 3.61 18.86 -4.42
CA ILE A 119 2.21 18.45 -4.57
C ILE A 119 1.47 18.56 -3.23
N LEU A 120 2.00 17.98 -2.16
CA LEU A 120 1.35 18.01 -0.84
C LEU A 120 1.17 19.44 -0.32
N ASN A 121 2.17 20.32 -0.51
CA ASN A 121 2.06 21.73 -0.14
C ASN A 121 0.99 22.47 -0.94
N GLU A 122 0.90 22.23 -2.25
CA GLU A 122 -0.13 22.83 -3.10
C GLU A 122 -1.53 22.45 -2.63
N TYR A 123 -1.77 21.15 -2.34
CA TYR A 123 -3.06 20.70 -1.81
C TYR A 123 -3.35 21.21 -0.40
N SER A 124 -2.32 21.29 0.45
CA SER A 124 -2.45 21.88 1.80
C SER A 124 -2.86 23.35 1.73
N GLN A 125 -2.20 24.14 0.90
CA GLN A 125 -2.45 25.58 0.76
C GLN A 125 -3.79 25.87 0.07
N LYS A 126 -4.10 25.14 -1.00
CA LYS A 126 -5.29 25.41 -1.83
C LYS A 126 -6.57 24.87 -1.22
N TYR A 127 -6.51 23.72 -0.57
CA TYR A 127 -7.70 23.00 -0.10
C TYR A 127 -7.72 22.77 1.42
N GLY A 128 -6.68 23.16 2.15
CA GLY A 128 -6.62 22.99 3.61
C GLY A 128 -6.49 21.53 4.05
N ILE A 129 -5.82 20.70 3.27
CA ILE A 129 -5.53 19.30 3.64
C ILE A 129 -4.32 19.27 4.60
N TYR A 130 -4.41 18.41 5.61
CA TYR A 130 -3.34 18.07 6.53
C TYR A 130 -2.83 16.66 6.19
N PHE A 131 -1.54 16.57 5.88
CA PHE A 131 -0.89 15.30 5.57
C PHE A 131 -0.04 14.80 6.73
N PHE A 132 -0.09 13.48 6.97
CA PHE A 132 0.75 12.77 7.93
C PHE A 132 1.41 11.60 7.23
N VAL A 133 2.73 11.56 7.24
CA VAL A 133 3.52 10.52 6.58
C VAL A 133 4.28 9.69 7.61
N THR A 134 4.61 8.46 7.25
CA THR A 134 5.70 7.69 7.85
C THR A 134 6.61 7.20 6.72
N THR A 135 7.75 6.62 7.03
CA THR A 135 8.68 6.07 6.03
C THR A 135 8.33 4.63 5.69
N GLY A 136 8.44 4.27 4.41
CA GLY A 136 8.52 2.88 3.96
C GLY A 136 9.93 2.49 3.48
N ASN A 137 10.10 1.25 3.01
CA ASN A 137 11.42 0.74 2.62
C ASN A 137 11.96 1.36 1.33
N HIS A 138 11.12 2.01 0.54
CA HIS A 138 11.53 2.76 -0.64
C HIS A 138 11.84 4.22 -0.31
N ASP A 139 11.19 4.84 0.67
CA ASP A 139 11.50 6.23 1.07
C ASP A 139 12.87 6.39 1.73
N VAL A 140 13.29 5.34 2.45
CA VAL A 140 14.60 5.22 3.09
C VAL A 140 15.13 3.81 2.79
N VAL A 141 15.70 3.63 1.60
CA VAL A 141 16.24 2.33 1.14
C VAL A 141 17.26 1.76 2.14
N ARG A 142 18.09 2.65 2.68
CA ARG A 142 19.11 2.41 3.70
C ARG A 142 19.15 3.62 4.63
N PRO A 143 19.64 3.48 5.87
CA PRO A 143 19.51 4.53 6.87
C PRO A 143 20.26 5.84 6.51
N PHE A 144 21.25 5.75 5.63
CA PHE A 144 22.09 6.86 5.20
C PHE A 144 22.05 7.02 3.68
N GLN A 145 22.31 8.25 3.21
CA GLN A 145 22.35 8.54 1.78
C GLN A 145 23.42 7.71 1.06
N GLN A 146 23.08 7.19 -0.12
CA GLN A 146 23.98 6.40 -0.95
C GLN A 146 23.90 6.80 -2.43
N ASP A 147 24.95 6.46 -3.18
CA ASP A 147 24.89 6.50 -4.63
C ASP A 147 23.90 5.47 -5.17
N ALA A 148 23.25 5.81 -6.27
CA ALA A 148 22.25 4.96 -6.92
C ALA A 148 22.26 5.16 -8.43
N ALA A 149 21.75 4.15 -9.14
CA ALA A 149 21.59 4.17 -10.58
C ALA A 149 20.35 3.39 -10.99
N LYS A 150 19.71 3.85 -12.06
CA LYS A 150 18.62 3.17 -12.76
C LYS A 150 19.00 3.06 -14.23
N THR A 151 18.85 1.88 -14.81
CA THR A 151 19.32 1.61 -16.18
C THR A 151 18.22 1.72 -17.23
N ASP A 152 17.00 1.98 -16.79
CA ASP A 152 15.76 1.62 -17.47
C ASP A 152 14.75 2.77 -17.41
N PHE A 153 15.25 4.00 -17.42
CA PHE A 153 14.46 5.12 -17.90
C PHE A 153 14.30 4.99 -19.41
N LEU A 154 13.18 5.47 -19.94
CA LEU A 154 12.96 5.52 -21.37
C LEU A 154 13.68 6.74 -21.95
N GLY A 155 14.57 6.48 -22.91
CA GLY A 155 15.35 7.45 -23.64
C GLY A 155 14.88 7.64 -25.08
N LYS A 156 15.64 8.45 -25.82
CA LYS A 156 15.36 8.74 -27.23
C LYS A 156 15.29 7.47 -28.08
N ASP A 157 14.47 7.50 -29.13
CA ASP A 157 14.29 6.41 -30.09
C ASP A 157 13.82 5.09 -29.45
N GLY A 158 13.12 5.14 -28.31
CA GLY A 158 12.64 3.95 -27.59
C GLY A 158 13.72 3.16 -26.84
N LYS A 159 14.94 3.71 -26.70
CA LYS A 159 16.09 3.05 -26.04
C LYS A 159 16.06 3.22 -24.53
N GLU A 160 16.75 2.34 -23.82
CA GLU A 160 17.00 2.51 -22.39
C GLU A 160 18.02 3.65 -22.13
N GLN A 161 17.72 4.48 -21.13
CA GLN A 161 18.55 5.57 -20.64
C GLN A 161 18.99 5.27 -19.21
N ILE A 162 20.30 5.16 -19.02
CA ILE A 162 20.88 5.07 -17.68
C ILE A 162 20.89 6.46 -17.04
N ILE A 163 20.41 6.56 -15.81
CA ILE A 163 20.53 7.74 -14.93
C ILE A 163 21.21 7.29 -13.63
N SER A 164 22.29 7.95 -13.24
CA SER A 164 23.12 7.55 -12.10
C SER A 164 23.68 8.73 -11.34
N SER A 165 23.90 8.58 -10.04
CA SER A 165 24.63 9.57 -9.23
C SER A 165 26.15 9.41 -9.31
N SER A 166 26.63 8.26 -9.79
CA SER A 166 28.05 7.94 -9.91
C SER A 166 28.47 7.77 -11.36
N LYS A 167 29.71 8.19 -11.67
CA LYS A 167 30.35 7.96 -12.98
C LYS A 167 30.90 6.53 -13.14
N ASN A 168 30.96 5.77 -12.04
CA ASN A 168 31.53 4.42 -12.02
C ASN A 168 30.49 3.39 -12.49
N LEU A 169 30.17 3.41 -13.78
CA LEU A 169 29.19 2.52 -14.40
C LEU A 169 29.83 1.71 -15.53
N ASP A 170 29.34 0.50 -15.73
CA ASP A 170 29.64 -0.27 -16.93
C ASP A 170 28.87 0.32 -18.13
N LYS A 171 29.56 1.16 -18.90
CA LYS A 171 28.98 1.80 -20.10
C LYS A 171 28.79 0.84 -21.27
N SER A 172 29.37 -0.36 -21.24
CA SER A 172 29.35 -1.30 -22.38
C SER A 172 27.96 -1.81 -22.72
N LYS A 173 27.00 -1.65 -21.80
CA LYS A 173 25.61 -2.12 -21.93
C LYS A 173 24.62 -1.00 -22.26
N SER A 174 25.07 0.24 -22.40
CA SER A 174 24.19 1.40 -22.61
C SER A 174 24.13 1.78 -24.10
N GLU A 175 22.93 1.87 -24.66
CA GLU A 175 22.74 2.39 -26.03
C GLU A 175 22.86 3.93 -26.10
N LEU A 176 22.72 4.60 -24.95
CA LEU A 176 22.74 6.05 -24.79
C LEU A 176 23.83 6.47 -23.79
N GLU A 177 24.32 7.70 -23.89
CA GLU A 177 25.23 8.24 -22.87
C GLU A 177 24.52 8.35 -21.52
N PRO A 178 25.06 7.77 -20.43
CA PRO A 178 24.44 7.88 -19.11
C PRO A 178 24.30 9.32 -18.63
N ILE A 179 23.16 9.65 -18.02
CA ILE A 179 22.94 10.94 -17.35
C ILE A 179 23.47 10.84 -15.93
N ILE A 180 24.33 11.78 -15.55
CA ILE A 180 24.92 11.84 -14.22
C ILE A 180 24.27 12.98 -13.43
N THR A 181 23.64 12.64 -12.30
CA THR A 181 22.94 13.61 -11.44
C THR A 181 22.87 13.10 -10.00
N ALA A 182 23.15 13.96 -9.03
CA ALA A 182 23.00 13.65 -7.61
C ALA A 182 21.53 13.43 -7.21
N ASP A 183 20.58 13.86 -8.05
CA ASP A 183 19.16 13.78 -7.77
C ASP A 183 18.55 12.38 -7.85
N ILE A 184 19.29 11.40 -8.37
CA ILE A 184 18.87 9.99 -8.39
C ILE A 184 19.44 9.17 -7.22
N LYS A 185 20.24 9.78 -6.33
CA LYS A 185 20.71 9.12 -5.10
C LYS A 185 19.55 8.59 -4.29
N ASN A 186 19.77 7.56 -3.47
CA ASN A 186 18.79 7.24 -2.44
C ASN A 186 19.12 8.06 -1.20
N TRP A 187 18.18 8.88 -0.73
CA TRP A 187 18.29 9.56 0.55
C TRP A 187 18.16 8.62 1.75
N GLY A 188 18.84 8.98 2.84
CA GLY A 188 18.70 8.33 4.13
C GLY A 188 17.64 9.02 4.98
N TYR A 189 17.56 8.64 6.25
CA TYR A 189 16.61 9.25 7.19
C TYR A 189 16.77 10.76 7.30
N LYS A 190 18.01 11.25 7.35
CA LYS A 190 18.32 12.67 7.57
C LYS A 190 17.70 13.54 6.49
N GLU A 191 17.98 13.22 5.23
CA GLU A 191 17.53 14.02 4.10
C GLU A 191 16.01 13.87 3.89
N THR A 192 15.49 12.64 3.93
CA THR A 192 14.06 12.35 3.72
C THR A 192 13.18 13.02 4.78
N ILE A 193 13.51 12.88 6.07
CA ILE A 193 12.73 13.49 7.17
C ILE A 193 12.80 15.01 7.13
N GLN A 194 13.96 15.57 6.77
CA GLN A 194 14.14 17.02 6.69
C GLN A 194 13.35 17.63 5.52
N GLU A 195 13.34 16.98 4.36
CA GLU A 195 12.55 17.44 3.20
C GLU A 195 11.05 17.33 3.50
N MET A 196 10.60 16.23 4.11
CA MET A 196 9.19 15.95 4.42
C MET A 196 8.74 16.46 5.79
N ARG A 197 9.50 17.38 6.41
CA ARG A 197 9.36 17.76 7.82
C ARG A 197 7.97 18.19 8.26
N ASP A 198 7.26 18.89 7.37
CA ASP A 198 5.95 19.49 7.67
C ASP A 198 4.81 18.49 7.54
N PHE A 199 5.06 17.20 7.29
CA PHE A 199 4.01 16.19 7.12
C PHE A 199 3.97 15.21 8.30
N GLY A 200 4.06 15.75 9.52
CA GLY A 200 3.93 15.02 10.78
C GLY A 200 5.25 14.68 11.47
N PHE A 201 6.37 14.60 10.73
CA PHE A 201 7.69 14.31 11.32
C PHE A 201 8.16 15.33 12.34
N PHE A 202 7.67 16.57 12.27
CA PHE A 202 7.90 17.64 13.24
C PHE A 202 6.57 18.21 13.74
N PRO A 203 6.50 18.69 14.99
CA PRO A 203 5.30 19.30 15.52
C PRO A 203 4.96 20.57 14.73
N LYS A 204 3.67 20.89 14.65
CA LYS A 204 3.13 22.17 14.17
C LYS A 204 2.45 22.91 15.31
N LYS A 205 2.39 24.25 15.18
CA LYS A 205 1.65 25.11 16.13
C LYS A 205 0.14 24.80 16.17
N THR A 206 -0.38 24.17 15.13
CA THR A 206 -1.78 23.75 15.03
C THR A 206 -2.06 22.42 15.70
N ASP A 207 -1.04 21.64 16.04
CA ASP A 207 -1.22 20.34 16.68
C ASP A 207 -1.60 20.54 18.14
N LEU A 208 -2.57 19.75 18.63
CA LEU A 208 -2.98 19.79 20.04
C LEU A 208 -2.01 19.02 20.93
N TYR A 209 -1.32 18.03 20.34
CA TYR A 209 -0.29 17.24 20.98
C TYR A 209 0.62 16.66 19.91
N TRP A 210 1.90 16.52 20.23
CA TRP A 210 2.86 15.80 19.43
C TRP A 210 3.90 15.20 20.36
N GLU A 211 4.37 13.97 20.14
CA GLU A 211 5.52 13.39 20.85
C GLU A 211 6.23 12.32 20.01
N THR A 212 7.39 11.90 20.47
CA THR A 212 8.14 10.74 19.93
C THR A 212 8.43 9.73 21.05
N PRO A 213 8.96 8.54 20.73
CA PRO A 213 9.48 7.62 21.76
C PRO A 213 10.55 8.23 22.69
N PHE A 214 11.15 9.36 22.30
CA PHE A 214 12.26 10.02 22.97
C PHE A 214 11.87 11.32 23.66
N SER A 215 10.58 11.68 23.63
CA SER A 215 10.08 12.89 24.27
C SER A 215 10.00 12.74 25.79
N ASN A 216 10.37 13.79 26.52
CA ASN A 216 10.43 13.76 27.99
C ASN A 216 9.24 14.46 28.66
N TYR A 217 8.46 15.24 27.91
CA TYR A 217 7.22 15.83 28.40
C TYR A 217 6.06 14.83 28.35
N THR A 218 4.92 15.24 28.91
CA THR A 218 3.65 14.51 28.84
C THR A 218 2.59 15.41 28.24
N TYR A 219 1.43 14.83 27.93
CA TYR A 219 0.28 15.55 27.41
C TYR A 219 -0.09 16.82 28.20
N ASP A 220 -0.11 16.74 29.53
CA ASP A 220 -0.56 17.86 30.38
C ASP A 220 0.45 19.01 30.45
N TYR A 221 1.71 18.74 30.09
CA TYR A 221 2.79 19.73 30.05
C TYR A 221 3.25 20.05 28.62
N TYR A 222 2.48 19.60 27.62
CA TYR A 222 2.81 19.83 26.22
C TYR A 222 2.82 21.32 25.90
N ASN A 223 3.88 21.74 25.21
CA ASN A 223 3.91 23.00 24.50
C ASN A 223 4.74 22.83 23.22
N PHE A 224 4.37 23.61 22.21
CA PHE A 224 4.98 23.53 20.88
C PHE A 224 6.50 23.77 20.89
N GLU A 225 6.98 24.73 21.68
CA GLU A 225 8.40 25.12 21.67
C GLU A 225 9.30 24.02 22.24
N ASP A 226 8.87 23.32 23.29
CA ASP A 226 9.62 22.19 23.83
C ASP A 226 9.53 20.96 22.93
N ALA A 227 8.36 20.69 22.35
CA ALA A 227 8.20 19.64 21.34
C ALA A 227 9.13 19.87 20.14
N LEU A 228 9.22 21.10 19.64
CA LEU A 228 10.10 21.46 18.53
C LEU A 228 11.58 21.24 18.88
N LYS A 229 12.02 21.58 20.10
CA LYS A 229 13.39 21.32 20.57
C LYS A 229 13.71 19.84 20.68
N GLU A 230 12.73 18.99 21.00
CA GLU A 230 12.90 17.54 21.12
C GLU A 230 12.72 16.79 19.78
N SER A 231 12.11 17.42 18.78
CA SER A 231 11.79 16.78 17.49
C SER A 231 12.98 16.56 16.54
N VAL A 232 14.13 17.18 16.82
CA VAL A 232 15.33 17.07 15.97
C VAL A 232 15.87 15.65 15.95
N LEU A 233 16.39 15.21 14.79
CA LEU A 233 16.69 13.81 14.54
C LEU A 233 17.80 13.26 15.46
N GLU A 234 18.73 14.11 15.87
CA GLU A 234 19.84 13.77 16.77
C GLU A 234 19.35 13.31 18.16
N LYS A 235 18.15 13.75 18.56
CA LYS A 235 17.50 13.33 19.82
C LYS A 235 16.60 12.11 19.65
N ARG A 236 16.41 11.65 18.41
CA ARG A 236 15.48 10.56 18.04
C ARG A 236 16.26 9.38 17.51
N THR A 237 17.24 8.93 18.28
CA THR A 237 18.12 7.83 17.88
C THR A 237 18.08 6.70 18.89
N TYR A 238 18.30 5.48 18.41
CA TYR A 238 18.38 4.29 19.24
C TYR A 238 19.65 3.49 18.91
N LEU A 239 20.18 2.82 19.93
CA LEU A 239 21.30 1.90 19.78
C LEU A 239 20.80 0.62 19.09
N ILE A 240 21.44 0.22 17.98
CA ILE A 240 21.10 -1.05 17.34
C ILE A 240 21.70 -2.18 18.16
N LYS A 241 20.84 -3.14 18.51
CA LYS A 241 21.19 -4.33 19.30
C LYS A 241 22.46 -5.01 18.76
N ASN A 242 23.38 -5.35 19.68
CA ASN A 242 24.66 -6.01 19.40
C ASN A 242 25.66 -5.19 18.56
N THR A 243 25.49 -3.87 18.47
CA THR A 243 26.44 -2.97 17.80
C THR A 243 26.72 -1.75 18.67
N ASN A 244 27.62 -0.88 18.22
CA ASN A 244 27.81 0.48 18.76
C ASN A 244 27.24 1.57 17.84
N LEU A 245 26.42 1.18 16.85
CA LEU A 245 25.84 2.09 15.88
C LEU A 245 24.48 2.60 16.36
N TYR A 246 24.20 3.86 16.07
CA TYR A 246 22.93 4.50 16.35
C TYR A 246 22.21 4.78 15.04
N LEU A 247 20.91 4.49 14.99
CA LEU A 247 20.06 4.88 13.88
C LEU A 247 18.96 5.84 14.32
N PRO A 248 18.53 6.75 13.43
CA PRO A 248 17.33 7.53 13.65
C PRO A 248 16.06 6.68 13.66
N ASP A 249 15.02 7.18 14.32
CA ASP A 249 13.67 6.63 14.32
C ASP A 249 12.65 7.71 13.95
N ALA A 250 11.90 7.45 12.89
CA ALA A 250 10.95 8.40 12.33
C ALA A 250 9.56 8.39 13.01
N SER A 251 9.34 7.55 14.05
CA SER A 251 8.06 7.40 14.73
C SER A 251 7.65 8.68 15.48
N TYR A 252 6.34 8.96 15.50
CA TYR A 252 5.75 10.06 16.26
C TYR A 252 4.26 9.81 16.53
N LEU A 253 3.73 10.48 17.54
CA LEU A 253 2.31 10.57 17.84
C LEU A 253 1.87 12.01 17.61
N VAL A 254 0.68 12.22 17.05
CA VAL A 254 0.10 13.56 16.86
C VAL A 254 -1.39 13.57 17.17
N GLU A 255 -1.88 14.63 17.82
CA GLU A 255 -3.31 14.95 17.95
C GLU A 255 -3.65 16.13 17.03
N PRO A 256 -3.99 15.89 15.75
CA PRO A 256 -4.26 16.97 14.81
C PRO A 256 -5.65 17.60 15.03
N ILE A 257 -6.57 16.83 15.59
CA ILE A 257 -7.92 17.27 15.97
C ILE A 257 -8.29 16.64 17.32
N LYS A 258 -9.11 17.35 18.08
CA LYS A 258 -9.44 16.97 19.45
C LYS A 258 -10.05 15.57 19.51
N GLY A 259 -9.42 14.68 20.28
CA GLY A 259 -9.89 13.33 20.53
C GLY A 259 -9.30 12.25 19.62
N ILE A 260 -8.59 12.62 18.55
CA ILE A 260 -8.03 11.67 17.58
C ILE A 260 -6.51 11.70 17.64
N TRP A 261 -5.91 10.56 17.96
CA TRP A 261 -4.47 10.38 17.99
C TRP A 261 -4.04 9.53 16.80
N LEU A 262 -3.13 10.06 15.98
CA LEU A 262 -2.47 9.33 14.90
C LEU A 262 -1.09 8.91 15.38
N LEU A 263 -0.86 7.59 15.41
CA LEU A 263 0.39 6.99 15.84
C LEU A 263 1.16 6.46 14.63
N ALA A 264 2.14 7.25 14.17
CA ALA A 264 3.04 6.88 13.10
C ALA A 264 4.16 5.99 13.67
N ILE A 265 4.24 4.75 13.21
CA ILE A 265 5.31 3.82 13.60
C ILE A 265 6.27 3.65 12.42
N ASP A 266 7.53 4.00 12.64
CA ASP A 266 8.63 3.71 11.72
C ASP A 266 9.08 2.26 11.91
N ALA A 267 8.45 1.39 11.13
CA ALA A 267 8.73 -0.04 11.13
C ALA A 267 9.87 -0.43 10.17
N ASN A 268 10.58 0.53 9.56
CA ASN A 268 11.82 0.22 8.86
C ASN A 268 12.85 -0.25 9.90
N ALA A 269 13.32 -1.49 9.73
CA ALA A 269 14.30 -2.11 10.60
C ALA A 269 15.47 -2.67 9.78
N TYR A 270 16.61 -2.02 9.93
CA TYR A 270 17.84 -2.34 9.22
C TYR A 270 18.68 -3.33 10.02
N VAL A 271 18.95 -4.50 9.43
CA VAL A 271 19.77 -5.54 10.06
C VAL A 271 21.24 -5.19 9.83
N PRO A 272 22.09 -5.08 10.87
CA PRO A 272 23.51 -4.84 10.69
C PRO A 272 24.19 -6.07 10.05
N ASN A 273 25.15 -5.83 9.16
CA ASN A 273 25.97 -6.89 8.59
C ASN A 273 26.89 -7.52 9.65
N GLU A 274 27.28 -8.78 9.44
CA GLU A 274 28.23 -9.47 10.33
C GLU A 274 29.57 -8.74 10.45
N LYS A 275 30.03 -8.14 9.34
CA LYS A 275 31.24 -7.33 9.28
C LYS A 275 30.89 -5.90 8.88
N LEU A 276 31.08 -4.99 9.84
CA LEU A 276 30.93 -3.55 9.64
C LEU A 276 32.19 -2.94 9.02
N SER A 277 32.02 -1.89 8.24
CA SER A 277 33.07 -1.15 7.55
C SER A 277 34.00 -0.40 8.50
N GLY A 278 33.50 -0.02 9.69
CA GLY A 278 34.17 0.87 10.63
C GLY A 278 34.12 2.35 10.25
N LYS A 279 33.44 2.70 9.14
CA LYS A 279 33.18 4.09 8.75
C LYS A 279 31.94 4.61 9.46
N GLN A 280 31.94 5.92 9.70
CA GLN A 280 30.74 6.59 10.21
C GLN A 280 29.68 6.63 9.11
N ASP A 281 28.43 6.32 9.48
CA ASP A 281 27.24 6.46 8.64
C ASP A 281 27.34 5.74 7.28
N ASP A 282 27.98 4.57 7.23
CA ASP A 282 28.06 3.77 5.99
C ASP A 282 26.74 3.04 5.73
N PRO A 283 25.98 3.39 4.67
CA PRO A 283 24.72 2.72 4.35
C PRO A 283 24.90 1.23 4.03
N HIS A 284 26.10 0.82 3.59
CA HIS A 284 26.40 -0.56 3.24
C HIS A 284 26.64 -1.47 4.45
N ASP A 285 26.73 -0.92 5.67
CA ASP A 285 26.83 -1.70 6.91
C ASP A 285 25.51 -2.38 7.33
N PHE A 286 24.44 -2.14 6.58
CA PHE A 286 23.10 -2.62 6.87
C PHE A 286 22.51 -3.47 5.74
N SER A 287 21.48 -4.24 6.01
CA SER A 287 20.58 -4.78 4.98
C SER A 287 19.60 -3.69 4.50
N GLY A 288 18.84 -3.97 3.44
CA GLY A 288 17.59 -3.24 3.18
C GLY A 288 16.51 -3.58 4.21
N ALA A 289 15.48 -2.75 4.33
CA ALA A 289 14.37 -2.93 5.28
C ALA A 289 13.22 -3.72 4.64
N ASN A 290 13.39 -4.99 4.28
CA ASN A 290 12.34 -5.74 3.58
C ASN A 290 11.34 -6.49 4.48
N THR A 291 11.69 -6.75 5.74
CA THR A 291 10.94 -7.70 6.61
C THR A 291 10.02 -7.00 7.62
N GLY A 292 10.15 -5.69 7.80
CA GLY A 292 9.30 -4.91 8.69
C GLY A 292 9.29 -5.40 10.14
N TYR A 293 8.09 -5.68 10.65
CA TYR A 293 7.83 -5.91 12.08
C TYR A 293 8.58 -7.09 12.71
N ASN A 294 8.90 -8.14 11.95
CA ASN A 294 9.70 -9.24 12.47
C ASN A 294 11.06 -8.74 13.00
N ASN A 295 11.66 -7.77 12.30
CA ASN A 295 12.91 -7.14 12.73
C ASN A 295 12.69 -6.01 13.75
N VAL A 296 11.52 -5.37 13.76
CA VAL A 296 11.16 -4.35 14.79
C VAL A 296 11.22 -4.95 16.20
N LEU A 297 10.69 -6.16 16.40
CA LEU A 297 10.74 -6.83 17.71
C LEU A 297 12.17 -7.07 18.20
N ILE A 298 13.13 -7.23 17.28
CA ILE A 298 14.53 -7.52 17.58
C ILE A 298 15.33 -6.24 17.79
N TYR A 299 15.23 -5.28 16.85
CA TYR A 299 16.13 -4.12 16.74
C TYR A 299 15.51 -2.81 17.23
N LYS A 300 14.18 -2.71 17.33
CA LYS A 300 13.45 -1.48 17.70
C LYS A 300 12.48 -1.71 18.87
N SER A 301 12.88 -2.55 19.84
CA SER A 301 12.03 -2.93 20.98
C SER A 301 11.58 -1.76 21.89
N HIS A 302 12.22 -0.58 21.79
CA HIS A 302 11.74 0.65 22.44
C HIS A 302 10.35 1.07 21.94
N LEU A 303 10.03 0.79 20.68
CA LEU A 303 8.72 1.11 20.09
C LEU A 303 7.60 0.40 20.83
N LEU A 304 7.74 -0.90 21.14
CA LEU A 304 6.68 -1.63 21.84
C LEU A 304 6.40 -1.04 23.23
N LYS A 305 7.44 -0.62 23.95
CA LYS A 305 7.31 0.04 25.26
C LYS A 305 6.59 1.38 25.12
N TRP A 306 6.97 2.17 24.12
CA TRP A 306 6.36 3.47 23.85
C TRP A 306 4.90 3.35 23.41
N VAL A 307 4.60 2.46 22.46
CA VAL A 307 3.23 2.13 22.02
C VAL A 307 2.35 1.77 23.22
N LYS A 308 2.84 0.90 24.12
CA LYS A 308 2.10 0.55 25.33
C LYS A 308 1.78 1.75 26.23
N LYS A 309 2.73 2.67 26.39
CA LYS A 309 2.52 3.94 27.12
C LYS A 309 1.46 4.79 26.41
N VAL A 310 1.59 4.99 25.11
CA VAL A 310 0.67 5.80 24.29
C VAL A 310 -0.75 5.23 24.35
N SER A 311 -0.94 3.93 24.15
CA SER A 311 -2.25 3.28 24.18
C SER A 311 -2.91 3.40 25.55
N ALA A 312 -2.14 3.28 26.64
CA ALA A 312 -2.66 3.47 27.99
C ALA A 312 -3.13 4.92 28.22
N GLU A 313 -2.33 5.90 27.80
CA GLU A 313 -2.68 7.33 27.89
C GLU A 313 -3.90 7.67 27.01
N ALA A 314 -3.97 7.15 25.79
CA ALA A 314 -5.11 7.33 24.90
C ALA A 314 -6.40 6.83 25.56
N LYS A 315 -6.37 5.62 26.13
CA LYS A 315 -7.50 5.04 26.86
C LYS A 315 -7.89 5.88 28.08
N GLN A 316 -6.92 6.28 28.91
CA GLN A 316 -7.18 7.12 30.09
C GLN A 316 -7.85 8.44 29.72
N ARG A 317 -7.49 9.01 28.57
CA ARG A 317 -7.97 10.31 28.09
C ARG A 317 -9.17 10.21 27.15
N GLY A 318 -9.68 9.01 26.88
CA GLY A 318 -10.79 8.78 25.97
C GLY A 318 -10.49 9.19 24.52
N LYS A 319 -9.23 9.07 24.10
CA LYS A 319 -8.78 9.33 22.72
C LYS A 319 -8.96 8.08 21.86
N ILE A 320 -9.30 8.28 20.60
CA ILE A 320 -9.25 7.22 19.59
C ILE A 320 -7.82 7.18 19.07
N LEU A 321 -7.13 6.06 19.26
CA LEU A 321 -5.77 5.84 18.78
C LEU A 321 -5.80 5.06 17.47
N ILE A 322 -5.33 5.69 16.40
CA ILE A 322 -5.23 5.08 15.07
C ILE A 322 -3.76 4.94 14.73
N ALA A 323 -3.28 3.70 14.69
CA ALA A 323 -1.91 3.41 14.31
C ALA A 323 -1.79 3.33 12.78
N PHE A 324 -0.66 3.78 12.25
CA PHE A 324 -0.30 3.53 10.87
C PHE A 324 1.21 3.32 10.73
N SER A 325 1.59 2.43 9.84
CA SER A 325 2.98 2.14 9.52
C SER A 325 3.06 1.56 8.11
N HIS A 326 4.26 1.38 7.59
CA HIS A 326 4.39 0.85 6.24
C HIS A 326 4.04 -0.64 6.13
N TYR A 327 4.48 -1.48 7.07
CA TYR A 327 4.34 -2.93 6.96
C TYR A 327 3.06 -3.45 7.62
N PRO A 328 2.50 -4.59 7.17
CA PRO A 328 1.44 -5.28 7.90
C PRO A 328 1.91 -5.76 9.28
N MET A 329 1.01 -5.68 10.27
CA MET A 329 1.19 -6.32 11.59
C MET A 329 0.60 -7.72 11.67
N VAL A 330 -0.32 -8.06 10.76
CA VAL A 330 -1.02 -9.35 10.67
C VAL A 330 -0.71 -9.97 9.31
N GLU A 331 -0.68 -11.30 9.23
CA GLU A 331 -0.50 -11.96 7.94
C GLU A 331 -1.64 -11.66 6.97
N PHE A 332 -1.31 -11.60 5.69
CA PHE A 332 -2.12 -10.99 4.63
C PHE A 332 -2.49 -12.01 3.52
N ASN A 333 -2.54 -13.29 3.88
CA ASN A 333 -2.87 -14.37 2.96
C ASN A 333 -4.06 -15.21 3.47
N ASP A 334 -4.98 -14.64 4.26
CA ASP A 334 -6.20 -15.32 4.74
C ASP A 334 -5.95 -16.67 5.43
N ASN A 335 -4.90 -16.77 6.25
CA ASN A 335 -4.41 -17.99 6.89
C ASN A 335 -3.97 -19.09 5.92
N ALA A 336 -3.74 -18.78 4.64
CA ALA A 336 -3.23 -19.70 3.63
C ALA A 336 -1.69 -19.81 3.62
N SER A 337 -0.99 -19.01 4.44
CA SER A 337 0.48 -19.00 4.52
C SER A 337 1.11 -20.41 4.72
N PRO A 338 0.56 -21.33 5.55
CA PRO A 338 1.08 -22.69 5.68
C PRO A 338 0.96 -23.52 4.39
N GLU A 339 -0.16 -23.44 3.67
CA GLU A 339 -0.39 -24.16 2.42
C GLU A 339 0.42 -23.56 1.28
N LEU A 340 0.50 -22.23 1.20
CA LEU A 340 1.37 -21.51 0.26
C LEU A 340 2.81 -21.98 0.39
N LYS A 341 3.33 -22.07 1.63
CA LYS A 341 4.68 -22.55 1.91
C LYS A 341 4.90 -24.00 1.46
N GLN A 342 3.90 -24.86 1.60
CA GLN A 342 3.98 -26.26 1.17
C GLN A 342 3.93 -26.41 -0.35
N LEU A 343 3.11 -25.61 -1.04
CA LEU A 343 2.96 -25.70 -2.49
C LEU A 343 4.10 -25.00 -3.24
N PHE A 344 4.43 -23.78 -2.86
CA PHE A 344 5.35 -22.90 -3.59
C PHE A 344 6.77 -22.92 -3.03
N GLY A 345 6.93 -23.13 -1.71
CA GLY A 345 8.21 -23.01 -1.01
C GLY A 345 8.26 -21.80 -0.09
N ALA A 346 9.19 -21.80 0.87
CA ALA A 346 9.25 -20.80 1.95
C ALA A 346 9.77 -19.41 1.51
N ASP A 347 10.47 -19.37 0.37
CA ASP A 347 11.10 -18.20 -0.23
C ASP A 347 10.32 -17.63 -1.42
N LYS A 348 9.14 -18.18 -1.70
CA LYS A 348 8.24 -17.80 -2.80
C LYS A 348 7.06 -16.99 -2.31
N MET A 349 6.32 -16.37 -3.24
CA MET A 349 5.07 -15.65 -2.97
C MET A 349 5.21 -14.54 -1.93
N GLN A 350 6.42 -14.00 -1.78
CA GLN A 350 6.80 -13.04 -0.76
C GLN A 350 6.56 -13.49 0.70
N LEU A 351 6.54 -14.81 0.96
CA LEU A 351 6.25 -15.36 2.29
C LEU A 351 7.24 -14.90 3.38
N GLN A 352 8.46 -14.52 3.02
CA GLN A 352 9.43 -13.92 3.95
C GLN A 352 9.00 -12.57 4.53
N ARG A 353 8.02 -11.90 3.91
CA ARG A 353 7.46 -10.62 4.37
C ARG A 353 6.27 -10.80 5.32
N VAL A 354 5.77 -12.02 5.48
CA VAL A 354 4.65 -12.31 6.37
C VAL A 354 5.09 -12.06 7.83
N PRO A 355 4.40 -11.19 8.59
CA PRO A 355 4.71 -10.99 9.99
C PRO A 355 4.41 -12.27 10.78
N ASN A 356 5.27 -12.58 11.75
CA ASN A 356 5.02 -13.67 12.69
C ASN A 356 3.80 -13.34 13.55
N GLU A 357 3.02 -14.36 13.94
CA GLU A 357 1.85 -14.19 14.83
C GLU A 357 2.19 -13.48 16.16
N GLU A 358 3.44 -13.59 16.62
CA GLU A 358 3.94 -12.88 17.80
C GLU A 358 3.87 -11.35 17.64
N VAL A 359 4.07 -10.81 16.43
CA VAL A 359 3.95 -9.37 16.14
C VAL A 359 2.54 -8.91 16.49
N ALA A 360 1.52 -9.52 15.88
CA ALA A 360 0.14 -9.16 16.10
C ALA A 360 -0.24 -9.27 17.59
N GLN A 361 0.20 -10.34 18.26
CA GLN A 361 -0.06 -10.54 19.69
C GLN A 361 0.58 -9.46 20.56
N GLN A 362 1.85 -9.11 20.34
CA GLN A 362 2.55 -8.13 21.15
C GLN A 362 1.98 -6.72 20.96
N PHE A 363 1.65 -6.31 19.74
CA PHE A 363 1.08 -4.98 19.48
C PHE A 363 -0.39 -4.87 19.92
N ALA A 364 -1.19 -5.94 19.79
CA ALA A 364 -2.52 -6.00 20.40
C ALA A 364 -2.44 -5.87 21.93
N ASP A 365 -1.49 -6.58 22.57
CA ASP A 365 -1.24 -6.49 24.02
C ASP A 365 -0.64 -5.15 24.47
N ALA A 366 0.01 -4.43 23.56
CA ALA A 366 0.42 -3.04 23.77
C ALA A 366 -0.75 -2.06 23.61
N GLY A 367 -1.94 -2.53 23.23
CA GLY A 367 -3.17 -1.75 23.18
C GLY A 367 -3.49 -1.11 21.83
N ILE A 368 -2.79 -1.47 20.75
CA ILE A 368 -3.23 -1.09 19.40
C ILE A 368 -4.45 -1.93 19.06
N GLN A 369 -5.55 -1.27 18.70
CA GLN A 369 -6.77 -1.93 18.24
C GLN A 369 -6.95 -1.83 16.72
N ILE A 370 -6.57 -0.70 16.11
CA ILE A 370 -6.68 -0.49 14.66
C ILE A 370 -5.33 -0.01 14.10
N HIS A 371 -4.94 -0.61 12.98
CA HIS A 371 -3.69 -0.30 12.27
C HIS A 371 -3.96 -0.22 10.75
N PHE A 372 -3.47 0.83 10.11
CA PHE A 372 -3.42 0.94 8.64
C PHE A 372 -1.99 0.72 8.13
N GLY A 373 -1.83 -0.29 7.27
CA GLY A 373 -0.55 -0.63 6.63
C GLY A 373 -0.59 -0.54 5.10
N GLY A 374 0.56 -0.65 4.47
CA GLY A 374 0.77 -0.76 3.01
C GLY A 374 1.74 -1.90 2.67
N HIS A 375 2.82 -1.60 1.94
CA HIS A 375 3.96 -2.47 1.59
C HIS A 375 3.66 -3.60 0.61
N MET A 376 2.55 -4.30 0.79
CA MET A 376 2.18 -5.45 -0.04
C MET A 376 1.43 -5.04 -1.32
N HIS A 377 0.98 -3.79 -1.40
CA HIS A 377 0.15 -3.23 -2.47
C HIS A 377 -1.20 -3.92 -2.63
N ILE A 378 -1.69 -4.58 -1.58
CA ILE A 378 -2.94 -5.34 -1.62
C ILE A 378 -4.04 -4.65 -0.81
N ASN A 379 -5.28 -4.87 -1.23
CA ASN A 379 -6.46 -4.61 -0.43
C ASN A 379 -6.76 -5.84 0.43
N ASP A 380 -6.71 -5.71 1.76
CA ASP A 380 -6.94 -6.83 2.68
C ASP A 380 -7.26 -6.33 4.09
N THR A 381 -7.91 -7.17 4.90
CA THR A 381 -8.09 -6.96 6.34
C THR A 381 -7.66 -8.21 7.10
N GLY A 382 -6.72 -8.07 8.03
CA GLY A 382 -6.31 -9.15 8.93
C GLY A 382 -6.76 -8.88 10.35
N VAL A 383 -7.51 -9.81 10.95
CA VAL A 383 -7.92 -9.73 12.37
C VAL A 383 -7.18 -10.75 13.23
N ARG A 384 -6.61 -10.31 14.35
CA ARG A 384 -5.96 -11.19 15.34
C ARG A 384 -6.34 -10.85 16.76
N THR A 385 -6.66 -11.87 17.54
CA THR A 385 -6.92 -11.74 18.98
C THR A 385 -5.81 -12.45 19.75
N SER A 386 -5.11 -11.70 20.59
CA SER A 386 -4.08 -12.22 21.50
C SER A 386 -4.68 -13.18 22.53
N ALA A 387 -3.82 -13.99 23.16
CA ALA A 387 -4.23 -14.86 24.26
C ALA A 387 -4.83 -14.11 25.48
N LYS A 388 -4.60 -12.79 25.59
CA LYS A 388 -5.20 -11.93 26.63
C LYS A 388 -6.57 -11.36 26.23
N GLY A 389 -7.06 -11.65 25.03
CA GLY A 389 -8.33 -11.15 24.52
C GLY A 389 -8.27 -9.74 23.90
N ASN A 390 -7.08 -9.18 23.69
CA ASN A 390 -6.91 -7.93 22.94
C ASN A 390 -6.93 -8.23 21.45
N THR A 391 -7.74 -7.50 20.68
CA THR A 391 -7.90 -7.68 19.24
C THR A 391 -7.26 -6.53 18.46
N LEU A 392 -6.54 -6.89 17.40
CA LEU A 392 -5.93 -5.99 16.42
C LEU A 392 -6.62 -6.19 15.07
N PHE A 393 -7.14 -5.10 14.51
CA PHE A 393 -7.62 -4.98 13.14
C PHE A 393 -6.51 -4.33 12.29
N ASN A 394 -5.90 -5.09 11.40
CA ASN A 394 -4.88 -4.62 10.47
C ASN A 394 -5.49 -4.44 9.08
N ILE A 395 -5.66 -3.20 8.67
CA ILE A 395 -6.24 -2.83 7.38
C ILE A 395 -5.09 -2.56 6.41
N GLN A 396 -4.96 -3.40 5.38
CA GLN A 396 -4.03 -3.15 4.28
C GLN A 396 -4.67 -2.20 3.28
N THR A 397 -3.99 -1.08 3.09
CA THR A 397 -4.37 -0.07 2.12
C THR A 397 -3.73 -0.45 0.78
N PRO A 398 -4.52 -0.64 -0.29
CA PRO A 398 -3.97 -0.93 -1.61
C PRO A 398 -3.15 0.25 -2.15
N SER A 399 -2.29 -0.03 -3.12
CA SER A 399 -1.46 0.97 -3.79
C SER A 399 -2.19 1.54 -5.01
N LEU A 400 -2.02 2.84 -5.27
CA LEU A 400 -2.41 3.46 -6.54
C LEU A 400 -1.53 3.01 -7.73
N ALA A 401 -0.38 2.40 -7.45
CA ALA A 401 0.59 1.90 -8.43
C ALA A 401 0.42 0.39 -8.73
N ALA A 402 -0.64 -0.25 -8.25
CA ALA A 402 -0.90 -1.67 -8.47
C ALA A 402 -2.40 -1.95 -8.72
N TYR A 403 -2.72 -3.19 -9.08
CA TYR A 403 -4.11 -3.63 -9.21
C TYR A 403 -4.67 -4.07 -7.85
N MET A 404 -5.83 -3.61 -7.39
CA MET A 404 -6.69 -2.57 -7.99
C MET A 404 -6.37 -1.19 -7.38
N PRO A 405 -6.22 -0.12 -8.19
CA PRO A 405 -5.76 1.17 -7.68
C PRO A 405 -6.83 1.82 -6.82
N ALA A 406 -6.60 1.93 -5.52
CA ALA A 406 -7.56 2.45 -4.57
C ALA A 406 -6.90 3.13 -3.37
N TYR A 407 -7.71 3.82 -2.57
CA TYR A 407 -7.34 4.36 -1.26
C TYR A 407 -8.43 4.03 -0.23
N LYS A 408 -8.13 4.15 1.07
CA LYS A 408 -9.09 3.86 2.15
C LYS A 408 -9.61 5.13 2.79
N ILE A 409 -10.87 5.14 3.22
CA ILE A 409 -11.45 6.16 4.08
C ILE A 409 -11.83 5.51 5.40
N LEU A 410 -11.38 6.09 6.51
CA LEU A 410 -11.88 5.81 7.85
C LEU A 410 -12.89 6.88 8.24
N MET A 411 -14.10 6.45 8.58
CA MET A 411 -15.18 7.24 9.16
C MET A 411 -15.33 6.91 10.64
N ILE A 412 -15.37 7.94 11.48
CA ILE A 412 -15.42 7.79 12.94
C ILE A 412 -16.81 8.23 13.42
N HIS A 413 -17.66 7.27 13.75
CA HIS A 413 -19.02 7.52 14.26
C HIS A 413 -19.02 7.72 15.78
N SER A 414 -18.21 6.94 16.49
CA SER A 414 -18.06 7.03 17.94
C SER A 414 -16.65 6.62 18.38
N ASN A 415 -16.40 6.59 19.70
CA ASN A 415 -15.12 6.12 20.24
C ASN A 415 -14.89 4.60 20.03
N THR A 416 -15.93 3.88 19.59
CA THR A 416 -15.88 2.42 19.45
C THR A 416 -16.36 1.93 18.10
N GLU A 417 -17.05 2.75 17.30
CA GLU A 417 -17.58 2.36 15.99
C GLU A 417 -16.85 3.14 14.89
N LEU A 418 -16.17 2.37 14.04
CA LEU A 418 -15.33 2.85 12.96
C LEU A 418 -15.78 2.20 11.65
N GLU A 419 -16.09 2.99 10.63
CA GLU A 419 -16.45 2.50 9.31
C GLU A 419 -15.28 2.70 8.34
N VAL A 420 -15.00 1.71 7.51
CA VAL A 420 -13.94 1.75 6.50
C VAL A 420 -14.55 1.52 5.12
N GLU A 421 -14.26 2.43 4.19
CA GLU A 421 -14.66 2.35 2.77
C GLU A 421 -13.40 2.33 1.89
N THR A 422 -13.38 1.48 0.88
CA THR A 422 -12.32 1.43 -0.13
C THR A 422 -12.77 2.11 -1.40
N VAL A 423 -12.02 3.12 -1.84
CA VAL A 423 -12.37 3.94 -2.99
C VAL A 423 -11.45 3.63 -4.15
N VAL A 424 -12.00 2.98 -5.17
CA VAL A 424 -11.28 2.65 -6.41
C VAL A 424 -11.12 3.87 -7.31
N ILE A 425 -9.87 4.16 -7.69
CA ILE A 425 -9.47 5.22 -8.63
C ILE A 425 -9.31 4.60 -10.03
N GLY A 426 -10.42 4.09 -10.57
CA GLY A 426 -10.41 3.39 -11.86
C GLY A 426 -10.33 4.31 -13.08
N LYS A 427 -10.76 5.57 -12.94
CA LYS A 427 -10.78 6.57 -14.02
C LYS A 427 -9.78 7.68 -13.69
N VAL A 428 -8.64 7.66 -14.36
CA VAL A 428 -7.58 8.65 -14.16
C VAL A 428 -7.42 9.48 -15.43
N PRO A 429 -7.63 10.81 -15.39
CA PRO A 429 -7.36 11.65 -16.55
C PRO A 429 -5.89 11.58 -16.98
N ASN A 430 -5.66 11.59 -18.29
CA ASN A 430 -4.32 11.67 -18.92
C ASN A 430 -3.36 10.51 -18.64
N PHE A 431 -3.77 9.42 -17.98
CA PHE A 431 -2.89 8.26 -17.77
C PHE A 431 -2.30 7.72 -19.10
N ASN A 432 -3.11 7.72 -20.16
CA ASN A 432 -2.73 7.25 -21.49
C ASN A 432 -1.91 8.26 -22.30
N SER A 433 -1.62 9.46 -21.75
CA SER A 433 -0.77 10.46 -22.41
C SER A 433 0.66 9.95 -22.64
N LEU A 434 1.07 8.91 -21.90
CA LEU A 434 2.38 8.27 -22.01
C LEU A 434 2.46 7.18 -23.09
N PHE A 435 1.33 6.72 -23.64
CA PHE A 435 1.31 5.62 -24.61
C PHE A 435 2.15 5.88 -25.87
N PRO A 436 2.23 7.10 -26.43
CA PRO A 436 3.13 7.38 -27.55
C PRO A 436 4.59 7.05 -27.25
N PHE A 437 5.04 7.17 -26.00
CA PHE A 437 6.41 6.81 -25.63
C PHE A 437 6.64 5.30 -25.66
N TYR A 438 5.67 4.52 -25.15
CA TYR A 438 5.76 3.06 -25.17
C TYR A 438 5.62 2.50 -26.58
N GLU A 439 4.92 3.19 -27.48
CA GLU A 439 4.91 2.85 -28.91
C GLU A 439 6.31 2.92 -29.53
N GLU A 440 7.11 3.94 -29.18
CA GLU A 440 8.50 4.05 -29.62
C GLU A 440 9.38 2.94 -29.04
N GLU A 441 9.25 2.65 -27.74
CA GLU A 441 9.93 1.52 -27.09
C GLU A 441 9.59 0.20 -27.78
N TYR A 442 8.31 -0.06 -28.04
CA TYR A 442 7.85 -1.27 -28.70
C TYR A 442 8.46 -1.39 -30.11
N ALA A 443 8.48 -0.29 -30.88
CA ALA A 443 9.08 -0.27 -32.21
C ALA A 443 10.59 -0.57 -32.16
N HIS A 444 11.31 0.00 -31.19
CA HIS A 444 12.73 -0.30 -30.97
C HIS A 444 12.96 -1.78 -30.66
N LEU A 445 12.23 -2.34 -29.71
CA LEU A 445 12.32 -3.76 -29.33
C LEU A 445 11.96 -4.68 -30.50
N GLN A 446 10.96 -4.31 -31.32
CA GLN A 446 10.56 -5.07 -32.50
C GLN A 446 11.65 -5.06 -33.58
N ASN A 447 12.22 -3.88 -33.87
CA ASN A 447 13.28 -3.74 -34.87
C ASN A 447 14.54 -4.52 -34.50
N ASN A 448 14.86 -4.57 -33.20
CA ASN A 448 15.99 -5.32 -32.67
C ASN A 448 15.68 -6.81 -32.44
N LYS A 449 14.45 -7.26 -32.73
CA LYS A 449 13.99 -8.65 -32.51
C LYS A 449 14.24 -9.12 -31.07
N SER A 450 13.97 -8.23 -30.10
CA SER A 450 14.13 -8.55 -28.69
C SER A 450 13.25 -9.73 -28.29
N GLU A 451 13.82 -10.70 -27.58
CA GLU A 451 13.09 -11.83 -26.99
C GLU A 451 12.16 -11.39 -25.85
N HIS A 452 12.34 -10.17 -25.33
CA HIS A 452 11.59 -9.59 -24.23
C HIS A 452 10.57 -8.53 -24.68
N ILE A 453 10.15 -8.55 -25.95
CA ILE A 453 9.09 -7.65 -26.40
C ILE A 453 7.77 -7.97 -25.67
N TRP A 454 7.17 -6.95 -25.07
CA TRP A 454 5.96 -7.07 -24.26
C TRP A 454 4.68 -7.07 -25.10
N ASN A 455 3.52 -7.38 -24.49
CA ASN A 455 2.26 -7.43 -25.22
C ASN A 455 1.66 -6.03 -25.48
N LYS A 456 1.62 -5.61 -26.74
CA LYS A 456 1.12 -4.29 -27.16
C LYS A 456 -0.33 -3.99 -26.77
N GLU A 457 -1.14 -5.01 -26.51
CA GLU A 457 -2.57 -4.86 -26.20
C GLU A 457 -2.83 -4.05 -24.92
N ILE A 458 -1.86 -3.94 -24.00
CA ILE A 458 -1.97 -3.05 -22.82
C ILE A 458 -2.26 -1.60 -23.19
N LEU A 459 -1.74 -1.11 -24.33
CA LEU A 459 -1.96 0.26 -24.82
C LEU A 459 -3.39 0.50 -25.33
N LYS A 460 -4.25 -0.53 -25.34
CA LYS A 460 -5.68 -0.39 -25.65
C LYS A 460 -6.54 -0.21 -24.40
N ALA A 461 -5.93 -0.15 -23.21
CA ALA A 461 -6.65 0.13 -21.97
C ALA A 461 -7.44 1.44 -22.07
N LYS A 462 -8.73 1.38 -21.74
CA LYS A 462 -9.66 2.51 -21.88
C LYS A 462 -9.65 3.45 -20.68
N ASP A 463 -9.30 2.92 -19.53
CA ASP A 463 -9.17 3.61 -18.26
C ASP A 463 -8.06 2.95 -17.42
N TYR A 464 -7.83 3.50 -16.23
CA TYR A 464 -6.73 3.09 -15.38
C TYR A 464 -6.98 1.74 -14.69
N ALA A 465 -8.24 1.41 -14.38
CA ALA A 465 -8.62 0.08 -13.91
C ALA A 465 -8.27 -1.00 -14.96
N ALA A 466 -8.60 -0.78 -16.23
CA ALA A 466 -8.22 -1.69 -17.30
C ALA A 466 -6.69 -1.77 -17.47
N PHE A 467 -5.98 -0.65 -17.34
CA PHE A 467 -4.51 -0.61 -17.46
C PHE A 467 -3.81 -1.39 -16.35
N THR A 468 -4.19 -1.16 -15.08
CA THR A 468 -3.63 -1.90 -13.93
C THR A 468 -3.98 -3.40 -13.98
N ASN A 469 -5.16 -3.76 -14.47
CA ASN A 469 -5.53 -5.16 -14.68
C ASN A 469 -4.68 -5.83 -15.78
N TRP A 470 -4.39 -5.12 -16.87
CA TRP A 470 -3.46 -5.58 -17.90
C TRP A 470 -2.04 -5.73 -17.38
N HIS A 471 -1.58 -4.76 -16.58
CA HIS A 471 -0.29 -4.82 -15.88
C HIS A 471 -0.21 -6.06 -14.98
N LEU A 472 -1.22 -6.33 -14.14
CA LEU A 472 -1.26 -7.55 -13.32
C LEU A 472 -1.19 -8.81 -14.17
N LYS A 473 -1.92 -8.87 -15.30
CA LYS A 473 -1.92 -10.03 -16.19
C LYS A 473 -0.54 -10.32 -16.77
N GLU A 474 0.15 -9.28 -17.22
CA GLU A 474 1.52 -9.41 -17.73
C GLU A 474 2.51 -9.72 -16.61
N LEU A 475 2.34 -9.14 -15.41
CA LEU A 475 3.17 -9.45 -14.25
C LEU A 475 3.03 -10.93 -13.83
N VAL A 476 1.82 -11.48 -13.85
CA VAL A 476 1.57 -12.92 -13.64
C VAL A 476 2.32 -13.73 -14.68
N ARG A 477 2.18 -13.39 -15.97
CA ARG A 477 2.79 -14.14 -17.07
C ARG A 477 4.32 -14.07 -17.08
N LEU A 478 4.88 -12.88 -16.88
CA LEU A 478 6.30 -12.58 -17.06
C LEU A 478 7.12 -12.86 -15.81
N ARG A 479 6.53 -12.75 -14.62
CA ARG A 479 7.27 -12.80 -13.36
C ARG A 479 6.75 -13.85 -12.41
N PHE A 480 5.48 -13.78 -11.98
CA PHE A 480 5.02 -14.65 -10.91
C PHE A 480 4.96 -16.13 -11.32
N LEU A 481 4.51 -16.43 -12.55
CA LEU A 481 4.50 -17.82 -13.03
C LEU A 481 5.92 -18.40 -13.17
N PRO A 482 6.91 -17.70 -13.78
CA PRO A 482 8.28 -18.21 -13.83
C PRO A 482 9.01 -18.28 -12.48
N GLU A 483 8.78 -17.31 -11.58
CA GLU A 483 9.55 -17.18 -10.34
C GLU A 483 8.96 -17.97 -9.17
N ASP A 484 7.63 -17.98 -9.00
CA ASP A 484 6.97 -18.52 -7.81
C ASP A 484 6.38 -19.92 -8.02
N PHE A 485 5.81 -20.22 -9.18
CA PHE A 485 5.07 -21.47 -9.40
C PHE A 485 6.00 -22.67 -9.65
N PRO A 486 5.80 -23.82 -8.98
CA PRO A 486 6.51 -25.05 -9.32
C PRO A 486 6.18 -25.47 -10.77
N ALA A 487 7.20 -25.62 -11.60
CA ALA A 487 7.04 -25.86 -13.04
C ALA A 487 6.12 -27.06 -13.37
N ASP A 488 6.28 -28.18 -12.65
CA ASP A 488 5.45 -29.37 -12.85
C ASP A 488 3.98 -29.15 -12.48
N PHE A 489 3.74 -28.36 -11.43
CA PHE A 489 2.38 -28.01 -11.01
C PHE A 489 1.74 -27.06 -12.02
N LEU A 490 2.47 -26.02 -12.44
CA LEU A 490 1.97 -25.09 -13.44
C LEU A 490 1.59 -25.82 -14.73
N LYS A 491 2.46 -26.73 -15.21
CA LYS A 491 2.21 -27.54 -16.40
C LYS A 491 0.97 -28.43 -16.26
N SER A 492 0.67 -28.92 -15.04
CA SER A 492 -0.47 -29.81 -14.81
C SER A 492 -1.82 -29.09 -14.77
N ILE A 493 -1.86 -27.78 -14.50
CA ILE A 493 -3.12 -27.04 -14.33
C ILE A 493 -3.38 -25.98 -15.40
N VAL A 494 -2.34 -25.28 -15.90
CA VAL A 494 -2.51 -24.02 -16.63
C VAL A 494 -3.41 -24.10 -17.87
N ASN A 495 -3.35 -25.21 -18.62
CA ASN A 495 -4.13 -25.41 -19.84
C ASN A 495 -5.35 -26.32 -19.65
N VAL A 496 -5.63 -26.76 -18.42
CA VAL A 496 -6.77 -27.63 -18.13
C VAL A 496 -8.04 -26.78 -18.13
N SER A 497 -9.08 -27.20 -18.85
CA SER A 497 -10.36 -26.49 -18.85
C SER A 497 -11.02 -26.55 -17.46
N GLY A 498 -11.82 -25.54 -17.12
CA GLY A 498 -12.62 -25.55 -15.89
C GLY A 498 -13.47 -26.81 -15.75
N LYS A 499 -14.01 -27.31 -16.87
CA LYS A 499 -14.77 -28.56 -16.94
C LYS A 499 -13.93 -29.76 -16.47
N ASN A 500 -12.72 -29.91 -17.01
CA ASN A 500 -11.86 -31.02 -16.64
C ASN A 500 -11.39 -30.92 -15.18
N LEU A 501 -11.22 -29.70 -14.66
CA LEU A 501 -10.93 -29.48 -13.23
C LEU A 501 -12.13 -29.87 -12.35
N LEU A 502 -13.35 -29.56 -12.76
CA LEU A 502 -14.57 -29.97 -12.07
C LEU A 502 -14.78 -31.50 -12.09
N GLU A 503 -14.45 -32.15 -13.20
CA GLU A 503 -14.66 -33.59 -13.40
C GLU A 503 -13.47 -34.47 -12.95
N ILE A 504 -12.49 -33.90 -12.25
CA ILE A 504 -11.21 -34.56 -11.96
C ILE A 504 -11.36 -35.91 -11.22
N ASN A 505 -12.37 -36.05 -10.36
CA ASN A 505 -12.64 -37.28 -9.59
C ASN A 505 -13.59 -38.25 -10.30
N LYS A 506 -14.09 -37.92 -11.50
CA LYS A 506 -14.99 -38.75 -12.31
C LYS A 506 -16.29 -39.18 -11.61
N ASN A 507 -16.76 -38.43 -10.61
CA ASN A 507 -18.02 -38.70 -9.89
C ASN A 507 -19.19 -37.86 -10.44
N ALA A 508 -19.66 -38.20 -11.65
CA ALA A 508 -20.65 -37.41 -12.38
C ALA A 508 -21.96 -37.17 -11.60
N SER A 509 -22.43 -38.15 -10.81
CA SER A 509 -23.69 -38.01 -10.06
C SER A 509 -23.61 -36.95 -8.95
N GLU A 510 -22.45 -36.78 -8.33
CA GLU A 510 -22.24 -35.75 -7.31
C GLU A 510 -22.14 -34.37 -7.97
N THR A 511 -21.31 -34.26 -9.02
CA THR A 511 -21.14 -33.03 -9.79
C THR A 511 -22.48 -32.52 -10.35
N ASP A 512 -23.32 -33.39 -10.91
CA ASP A 512 -24.64 -33.01 -11.42
C ASP A 512 -25.58 -32.44 -10.36
N LYS A 513 -25.47 -32.95 -9.11
CA LYS A 513 -26.25 -32.46 -7.99
C LYS A 513 -25.79 -31.06 -7.57
N ASP A 514 -24.48 -30.84 -7.50
CA ASP A 514 -23.87 -29.56 -7.11
C ASP A 514 -24.09 -28.47 -8.17
N LEU A 515 -24.05 -28.84 -9.45
CA LEU A 515 -24.39 -27.93 -10.56
C LEU A 515 -25.85 -27.46 -10.45
N LYS A 516 -26.79 -28.38 -10.22
CA LYS A 516 -28.22 -28.04 -10.07
C LYS A 516 -28.50 -27.17 -8.86
N SER A 517 -27.87 -27.42 -7.71
CA SER A 517 -28.08 -26.62 -6.50
C SER A 517 -27.55 -25.19 -6.63
N ASN A 518 -26.57 -24.95 -7.49
CA ASN A 518 -25.97 -23.64 -7.74
C ASN A 518 -26.47 -22.95 -9.01
N SER A 519 -27.48 -23.51 -9.70
CA SER A 519 -27.98 -22.98 -10.98
C SER A 519 -26.88 -22.83 -12.06
N LEU A 520 -25.95 -23.78 -12.10
CA LEU A 520 -24.84 -23.85 -13.06
C LEU A 520 -25.00 -25.03 -14.01
N THR A 521 -24.38 -24.95 -15.18
CA THR A 521 -24.28 -26.06 -16.15
C THR A 521 -22.83 -26.37 -16.48
N ILE A 522 -22.55 -27.55 -17.01
CA ILE A 522 -21.19 -27.94 -17.41
C ILE A 522 -20.57 -26.99 -18.44
N SER A 523 -21.40 -26.42 -19.33
CA SER A 523 -20.96 -25.45 -20.35
C SER A 523 -20.40 -24.16 -19.75
N ASP A 524 -20.79 -23.81 -18.52
CA ASP A 524 -20.26 -22.62 -17.85
C ASP A 524 -18.74 -22.73 -17.61
N PHE A 525 -18.28 -23.96 -17.38
CA PHE A 525 -16.89 -24.30 -17.08
C PHE A 525 -16.02 -24.52 -18.34
N GLU A 526 -16.61 -24.49 -19.53
CA GLU A 526 -15.89 -24.66 -20.80
C GLU A 526 -15.26 -23.34 -21.29
N SER A 527 -15.69 -22.21 -20.72
CA SER A 527 -15.26 -20.85 -21.11
C SER A 527 -13.90 -20.42 -20.55
N TRP A 528 -13.27 -21.24 -19.72
CA TRP A 528 -12.03 -20.88 -19.01
C TRP A 528 -11.12 -22.06 -18.73
N THR A 529 -9.89 -21.74 -18.39
CA THR A 529 -8.76 -22.64 -18.19
C THR A 529 -8.08 -22.40 -16.84
N GLY A 530 -7.20 -23.30 -16.42
CA GLY A 530 -6.43 -23.12 -15.19
C GLY A 530 -5.65 -21.80 -15.16
N PHE A 531 -5.21 -21.27 -16.31
CA PHE A 531 -4.62 -19.93 -16.38
C PHE A 531 -5.59 -18.85 -15.90
N ASP A 532 -6.85 -18.88 -16.32
CA ASP A 532 -7.86 -17.91 -15.89
C ASP A 532 -8.09 -18.01 -14.37
N MET A 533 -8.14 -19.22 -13.82
CA MET A 533 -8.23 -19.43 -12.36
C MET A 533 -7.01 -18.91 -11.61
N ILE A 534 -5.80 -19.09 -12.16
CA ILE A 534 -4.57 -18.55 -11.55
C ILE A 534 -4.57 -17.01 -11.63
N PHE A 535 -4.97 -16.44 -12.76
CA PHE A 535 -5.04 -14.99 -12.91
C PHE A 535 -6.09 -14.38 -11.97
N ASP A 536 -7.27 -14.98 -11.86
CA ASP A 536 -8.31 -14.55 -10.92
C ASP A 536 -7.89 -14.79 -9.46
N PHE A 537 -7.07 -15.82 -9.15
CA PHE A 537 -6.42 -15.95 -7.84
C PHE A 537 -5.52 -14.74 -7.52
N TYR A 538 -4.73 -14.26 -8.49
CA TYR A 538 -3.92 -13.06 -8.27
C TYR A 538 -4.76 -11.78 -8.16
N ARG A 539 -5.92 -11.71 -8.83
CA ARG A 539 -6.87 -10.60 -8.64
C ARG A 539 -7.42 -10.61 -7.21
N LEU A 540 -7.87 -11.77 -6.73
CA LEU A 540 -8.35 -11.94 -5.35
C LEU A 540 -7.23 -11.62 -4.35
N LYS A 541 -6.03 -12.15 -4.54
CA LYS A 541 -4.89 -11.87 -3.65
C LYS A 541 -4.52 -10.38 -3.59
N SER A 542 -4.75 -9.62 -4.68
CA SER A 542 -4.35 -8.21 -4.74
C SER A 542 -5.46 -7.24 -4.35
N ALA A 543 -6.73 -7.58 -4.63
CA ALA A 543 -7.86 -6.66 -4.48
C ALA A 543 -8.99 -7.20 -3.58
N ASP A 544 -8.91 -8.48 -3.18
CA ASP A 544 -9.88 -9.18 -2.33
C ASP A 544 -11.33 -8.96 -2.79
N GLU A 545 -12.22 -8.43 -1.95
CA GLU A 545 -13.64 -8.23 -2.28
C GLU A 545 -13.85 -7.37 -3.54
N LEU A 546 -12.93 -6.44 -3.82
CA LEU A 546 -12.98 -5.60 -5.04
C LEU A 546 -12.82 -6.41 -6.33
N ALA A 547 -12.18 -7.58 -6.27
CA ALA A 547 -12.04 -8.45 -7.44
C ALA A 547 -13.36 -9.16 -7.78
N TYR A 548 -14.33 -9.22 -6.87
CA TYR A 548 -15.54 -10.04 -7.07
C TYR A 548 -16.40 -9.53 -8.23
N SER A 549 -16.49 -8.20 -8.43
CA SER A 549 -17.22 -7.63 -9.56
C SER A 549 -16.54 -7.91 -10.90
N GLU A 550 -15.21 -7.97 -10.93
CA GLU A 550 -14.42 -8.24 -12.13
C GLU A 550 -14.42 -9.73 -12.52
N ILE A 551 -14.40 -10.63 -11.52
CA ILE A 551 -14.46 -12.08 -11.72
C ILE A 551 -15.90 -12.51 -12.01
N GLY A 552 -16.86 -11.93 -11.29
CA GLY A 552 -18.28 -12.21 -11.36
C GLY A 552 -18.71 -13.39 -10.48
N ASN A 553 -19.84 -13.21 -9.78
CA ASN A 553 -20.41 -14.20 -8.85
C ASN A 553 -20.55 -15.60 -9.46
N LYS A 554 -20.93 -15.69 -10.75
CA LYS A 554 -21.06 -16.98 -11.44
C LYS A 554 -19.72 -17.71 -11.59
N ARG A 555 -18.61 -16.99 -11.82
CA ARG A 555 -17.28 -17.58 -11.92
C ARG A 555 -16.73 -17.95 -10.55
N LEU A 556 -16.94 -17.13 -9.52
CA LEU A 556 -16.58 -17.47 -8.14
C LEU A 556 -17.26 -18.76 -7.68
N LYS A 557 -18.56 -18.95 -7.96
CA LYS A 557 -19.26 -20.22 -7.70
C LYS A 557 -18.67 -21.41 -8.46
N GLN A 558 -18.20 -21.22 -9.69
CA GLN A 558 -17.50 -22.27 -10.42
C GLN A 558 -16.17 -22.64 -9.72
N TYR A 559 -15.41 -21.66 -9.22
CA TYR A 559 -14.19 -21.91 -8.46
C TYR A 559 -14.44 -22.62 -7.14
N GLU A 560 -15.50 -22.28 -6.40
CA GLU A 560 -15.90 -23.01 -5.19
C GLU A 560 -16.16 -24.51 -5.47
N LEU A 561 -16.90 -24.81 -6.54
CA LEU A 561 -17.20 -26.19 -6.94
C LEU A 561 -15.94 -26.93 -7.41
N VAL A 562 -15.08 -26.28 -8.19
CA VAL A 562 -13.80 -26.84 -8.61
C VAL A 562 -12.91 -27.11 -7.40
N CYS A 563 -12.78 -26.18 -6.45
CA CYS A 563 -11.99 -26.39 -5.22
C CYS A 563 -12.52 -27.58 -4.41
N THR A 564 -13.85 -27.74 -4.32
CA THR A 564 -14.48 -28.90 -3.65
C THR A 564 -14.07 -30.22 -4.29
N GLN A 565 -13.97 -30.26 -5.62
CA GLN A 565 -13.53 -31.45 -6.34
C GLN A 565 -12.02 -31.65 -6.22
N LEU A 566 -11.20 -30.61 -6.39
CA LEU A 566 -9.75 -30.69 -6.25
C LEU A 566 -9.30 -31.18 -4.86
N LYS A 567 -10.03 -30.82 -3.78
CA LYS A 567 -9.78 -31.33 -2.41
C LYS A 567 -9.96 -32.84 -2.25
N LYS A 568 -10.66 -33.50 -3.17
CA LYS A 568 -10.85 -34.97 -3.20
C LYS A 568 -9.85 -35.68 -4.13
N SER A 569 -8.97 -34.93 -4.79
CA SER A 569 -7.95 -35.47 -5.69
C SER A 569 -6.94 -36.33 -4.91
N ASN A 570 -6.30 -37.27 -5.61
CA ASN A 570 -5.14 -37.99 -5.08
C ASN A 570 -3.81 -37.22 -5.24
N ASP A 571 -3.83 -36.05 -5.92
CA ASP A 571 -2.66 -35.18 -6.07
C ASP A 571 -2.63 -34.15 -4.92
N PRO A 572 -1.65 -34.24 -4.00
CA PRO A 572 -1.53 -33.30 -2.89
C PRO A 572 -1.39 -31.84 -3.31
N LYS A 573 -0.80 -31.57 -4.48
CA LYS A 573 -0.62 -30.19 -4.97
C LYS A 573 -1.95 -29.56 -5.37
N LEU A 574 -2.87 -30.35 -5.92
CA LEU A 574 -4.22 -29.90 -6.26
C LEU A 574 -5.07 -29.67 -5.00
N ILE A 575 -4.88 -30.48 -3.96
CA ILE A 575 -5.52 -30.25 -2.65
C ILE A 575 -5.04 -28.92 -2.07
N LEU A 576 -3.72 -28.70 -1.99
CA LEU A 576 -3.13 -27.46 -1.50
C LEU A 576 -3.62 -26.24 -2.30
N TRP A 577 -3.61 -26.32 -3.63
CA TRP A 577 -4.13 -25.25 -4.49
C TRP A 577 -5.59 -24.90 -4.17
N ALA A 578 -6.43 -25.93 -3.99
CA ALA A 578 -7.83 -25.73 -3.66
C ALA A 578 -8.04 -25.16 -2.25
N GLU A 579 -7.17 -25.47 -1.29
CA GLU A 579 -7.20 -24.85 0.04
C GLU A 579 -6.80 -23.38 -0.02
N ILE A 580 -5.72 -23.06 -0.75
CA ILE A 580 -5.23 -21.69 -0.93
C ILE A 580 -6.30 -20.82 -1.59
N VAL A 581 -6.85 -21.25 -2.72
CA VAL A 581 -7.86 -20.48 -3.45
C VAL A 581 -9.15 -20.36 -2.63
N ALA A 582 -9.57 -21.42 -1.93
CA ALA A 582 -10.75 -21.35 -1.07
C ALA A 582 -10.56 -20.35 0.08
N LYS A 583 -9.40 -20.32 0.74
CA LYS A 583 -9.11 -19.34 1.79
C LYS A 583 -9.10 -17.91 1.25
N THR A 584 -8.44 -17.71 0.11
CA THR A 584 -8.33 -16.40 -0.56
C THR A 584 -9.68 -15.84 -1.03
N MET A 585 -10.68 -16.70 -1.29
CA MET A 585 -12.05 -16.27 -1.61
C MET A 585 -12.91 -15.98 -0.37
N ASN A 586 -12.41 -16.23 0.84
CA ASN A 586 -13.17 -16.14 2.08
C ASN A 586 -12.39 -15.38 3.17
N GLY A 587 -11.70 -14.29 2.77
CA GLY A 587 -11.04 -13.35 3.67
C GLY A 587 -12.02 -12.54 4.53
N ASP A 588 -11.47 -11.76 5.47
CA ASP A 588 -12.26 -10.80 6.25
C ASP A 588 -12.72 -9.62 5.34
N PRO A 589 -13.78 -8.89 5.71
CA PRO A 589 -14.27 -7.77 4.89
C PRO A 589 -13.18 -6.73 4.61
N SER A 590 -13.10 -6.29 3.36
CA SER A 590 -12.03 -5.41 2.89
C SER A 590 -12.50 -4.32 1.93
N ASP A 591 -13.74 -4.31 1.44
CA ASP A 591 -14.28 -3.21 0.64
C ASP A 591 -14.95 -2.12 1.52
N HIS A 592 -16.13 -2.42 2.07
CA HIS A 592 -16.91 -1.53 2.93
C HIS A 592 -17.40 -2.26 4.18
N PHE A 593 -16.95 -1.85 5.37
CA PHE A 593 -17.24 -2.57 6.61
C PHE A 593 -17.24 -1.67 7.85
N MET A 594 -17.87 -2.16 8.92
CA MET A 594 -17.90 -1.55 10.24
C MET A 594 -17.01 -2.35 11.20
N ILE A 595 -16.23 -1.66 12.04
CA ILE A 595 -15.48 -2.22 13.16
C ILE A 595 -16.10 -1.71 14.47
N ASP A 596 -16.44 -2.64 15.36
CA ASP A 596 -16.80 -2.39 16.75
C ASP A 596 -15.61 -2.74 17.66
N LEU A 597 -14.87 -1.72 18.07
CA LEU A 597 -13.71 -1.82 18.96
C LEU A 597 -14.05 -2.25 20.39
N LYS A 598 -15.32 -2.14 20.80
CA LYS A 598 -15.76 -2.55 22.15
C LYS A 598 -16.05 -4.04 22.20
N ASN A 599 -16.67 -4.57 21.15
CA ASN A 599 -17.05 -5.97 21.06
C ASN A 599 -16.06 -6.82 20.24
N ASN A 600 -15.00 -6.20 19.70
CA ASN A 600 -14.00 -6.82 18.84
C ASN A 600 -14.64 -7.51 17.62
N LYS A 601 -15.51 -6.80 16.90
CA LYS A 601 -16.22 -7.32 15.72
C LYS A 601 -15.95 -6.51 14.46
N ILE A 602 -16.04 -7.20 13.34
CA ILE A 602 -16.06 -6.62 11.99
C ILE A 602 -17.34 -7.11 11.29
N ASP A 603 -18.10 -6.19 10.73
CA ASP A 603 -19.35 -6.46 10.03
C ASP A 603 -19.27 -5.90 8.61
N ASN A 604 -19.50 -6.76 7.61
CA ASN A 604 -19.47 -6.38 6.21
C ASN A 604 -20.70 -5.54 5.85
N LEU A 605 -20.48 -4.35 5.28
CA LEU A 605 -21.52 -3.43 4.81
C LEU A 605 -21.68 -3.46 3.28
N SER A 606 -20.77 -4.09 2.55
CA SER A 606 -20.85 -4.29 1.12
C SER A 606 -22.13 -5.05 0.76
N VAL A 607 -22.91 -4.51 -0.18
CA VAL A 607 -24.12 -5.16 -0.68
C VAL A 607 -23.71 -6.37 -1.52
N LYS A 608 -23.91 -7.59 -1.00
CA LYS A 608 -23.64 -8.85 -1.72
C LYS A 608 -24.59 -9.11 -2.88
#